data_AF-A0A8I2ZA84-F1
#
_entry.id   AF-A0A8I2ZA84-F1
#
_cell.length_a   1.000
_cell.length_b   1.000
_cell.length_c   1.000
_cell.angle_alpha   90.00
_cell.angle_beta   90.00
_cell.angle_gamma   90.00
#
_symmetry.space_group_name_H-M   'P 1'
#
loop_
_entity.id
_entity.type
_entity.pdbx_description
1 polymer ?
#
loop_
_entity_poly.entity_id
_entity_poly.type
_entity_poly.pdbx_seq_one_letter_code
_entity_poly.pdbx_strand_id
1 'polypeptide(L)'
;MGPDPEPSAEKAHDDPPLEAVRRVDAVILQKFRSMTEGLPAIDAFPQRMAQLHRSATSPDGRFGFFEPTCHGHTPIDHGWHETWEAYFASTTRRLFQWEQAAQGPNQDILDLMEPFFSNVIPRLLRPLETDGRSITPSLIHGDLWHGNVATDADTQEPVIFDAASSYAHNEYELGVWRQPWNELGAAYRARYHEFFPPSLPVEDCDDRNALYATRVNILDSILYRDDDEYRKMLIASMRRLVEKFPGGYEEWKGKQDDLLINSGYGQGWAASSSEDMPHSWICCFKYTIKSRCPWMREGGPKTLSSLETTWRIHN
;
A
#
# COMPACT_ATOMS: atom_id res chain seq x y z
N MET A 1 -86.64 -25.71 -7.98
CA MET A 1 -85.49 -25.34 -8.82
C MET A 1 -85.21 -23.86 -8.54
N GLY A 2 -84.38 -23.59 -7.55
CA GLY A 2 -83.84 -22.23 -7.32
C GLY A 2 -82.60 -22.05 -8.19
N PRO A 3 -82.25 -20.81 -8.59
CA PRO A 3 -81.10 -20.57 -9.44
C PRO A 3 -79.79 -20.84 -8.67
N ASP A 4 -78.83 -21.45 -9.35
CA ASP A 4 -77.46 -21.66 -8.87
C ASP A 4 -76.78 -20.31 -8.57
N PRO A 5 -75.90 -20.24 -7.55
CA PRO A 5 -75.14 -19.04 -7.25
C PRO A 5 -74.09 -18.77 -8.35
N GLU A 6 -74.00 -17.51 -8.78
CA GLU A 6 -72.96 -17.04 -9.71
C GLU A 6 -71.55 -17.32 -9.17
N PRO A 7 -70.59 -17.70 -10.04
CA PRO A 7 -69.21 -17.88 -9.62
C PRO A 7 -68.61 -16.52 -9.22
N SER A 8 -68.08 -16.47 -8.00
CA SER A 8 -67.33 -15.35 -7.47
C SER A 8 -66.14 -15.02 -8.37
N ALA A 9 -66.07 -13.77 -8.85
CA ALA A 9 -64.93 -13.25 -9.58
C ALA A 9 -63.65 -13.45 -8.76
N GLU A 10 -62.79 -14.33 -9.25
CA GLU A 10 -61.43 -14.51 -8.77
C GLU A 10 -60.72 -13.16 -8.93
N LYS A 11 -60.36 -12.52 -7.81
CA LYS A 11 -59.52 -11.32 -7.85
C LYS A 11 -58.20 -11.74 -8.48
N ALA A 12 -57.91 -11.21 -9.66
CA ALA A 12 -56.58 -11.24 -10.23
C ALA A 12 -55.61 -10.74 -9.14
N HIS A 13 -54.74 -11.63 -8.68
CA HIS A 13 -53.55 -11.23 -7.97
C HIS A 13 -52.73 -10.43 -8.98
N ASP A 14 -52.71 -9.10 -8.82
CA ASP A 14 -51.74 -8.25 -9.49
C ASP A 14 -50.35 -8.75 -9.08
N ASP A 15 -49.69 -9.49 -9.96
CA ASP A 15 -48.27 -9.73 -9.85
C ASP A 15 -47.57 -8.37 -9.77
N PRO A 16 -46.65 -8.16 -8.81
CA PRO A 16 -45.91 -6.91 -8.75
C PRO A 16 -45.20 -6.69 -10.09
N PRO A 17 -45.09 -5.43 -10.57
CA PRO A 17 -44.40 -5.16 -11.83
C PRO A 17 -43.01 -5.78 -11.75
N LEU A 18 -42.64 -6.57 -12.76
CA LEU A 18 -41.29 -7.09 -12.97
C LEU A 18 -40.30 -5.98 -12.61
N GLU A 19 -39.65 -6.11 -11.45
CA GLU A 19 -38.58 -5.21 -11.03
C GLU A 19 -37.62 -5.12 -12.22
N ALA A 20 -37.23 -3.89 -12.56
CA ALA A 20 -36.29 -3.64 -13.63
C ALA A 20 -35.11 -4.59 -13.48
N VAL A 21 -35.06 -5.62 -14.33
CA VAL A 21 -34.01 -6.62 -14.30
C VAL A 21 -32.72 -5.85 -14.43
N ARG A 22 -31.97 -5.75 -13.33
CA ARG A 22 -30.66 -5.10 -13.34
C ARG A 22 -29.84 -5.86 -14.37
N ARG A 23 -29.52 -5.19 -15.48
CA ARG A 23 -28.68 -5.73 -16.52
C ARG A 23 -27.33 -6.04 -15.88
N VAL A 24 -27.00 -7.33 -15.81
CA VAL A 24 -25.68 -7.79 -15.36
C VAL A 24 -24.78 -7.74 -16.59
N ASP A 25 -23.91 -6.73 -16.66
CA ASP A 25 -23.01 -6.54 -17.80
C ASP A 25 -21.77 -7.45 -17.76
N ALA A 26 -21.39 -7.91 -16.56
CA ALA A 26 -20.26 -8.83 -16.36
C ALA A 26 -20.47 -9.67 -15.10
N VAL A 27 -19.88 -10.88 -15.09
CA VAL A 27 -19.84 -11.78 -13.92
C VAL A 27 -18.41 -12.25 -13.69
N ILE A 28 -18.03 -12.37 -12.42
CA ILE A 28 -16.77 -12.96 -11.99
C ILE A 28 -17.12 -14.27 -11.26
N LEU A 29 -16.52 -15.38 -11.69
CA LEU A 29 -16.67 -16.67 -11.03
C LEU A 29 -15.37 -17.01 -10.29
N GLN A 30 -15.48 -17.26 -8.99
CA GLN A 30 -14.35 -17.60 -8.13
C GLN A 30 -14.64 -18.86 -7.32
N LYS A 31 -13.58 -19.45 -6.77
CA LYS A 31 -13.70 -20.56 -5.85
C LYS A 31 -14.44 -20.11 -4.59
N PHE A 32 -15.53 -20.78 -4.25
CA PHE A 32 -16.21 -20.58 -2.98
C PHE A 32 -15.28 -20.97 -1.81
N ARG A 33 -15.20 -20.11 -0.80
CA ARG A 33 -14.46 -20.31 0.44
C ARG A 33 -15.41 -20.18 1.60
N SER A 34 -15.45 -21.19 2.47
CA SER A 34 -16.14 -21.08 3.75
C SER A 34 -15.30 -20.22 4.68
N MET A 35 -15.88 -19.16 5.24
CA MET A 35 -15.16 -18.16 6.05
C MET A 35 -15.82 -18.04 7.41
N THR A 36 -15.01 -17.89 8.46
CA THR A 36 -15.51 -17.66 9.82
C THR A 36 -15.79 -16.18 10.06
N GLU A 37 -16.67 -15.89 11.02
CA GLU A 37 -16.86 -14.53 11.53
C GLU A 37 -15.63 -14.05 12.32
N GLY A 38 -15.37 -12.75 12.29
CA GLY A 38 -14.29 -12.10 13.03
C GLY A 38 -12.97 -12.02 12.26
N LEU A 39 -12.01 -11.30 12.85
CA LEU A 39 -10.70 -11.09 12.26
C LEU A 39 -9.83 -12.35 12.32
N PRO A 40 -8.92 -12.54 11.34
CA PRO A 40 -7.92 -13.59 11.44
C PRO A 40 -7.00 -13.42 12.64
N ALA A 41 -6.39 -14.52 13.08
CA ALA A 41 -5.43 -14.53 14.17
C ALA A 41 -4.31 -13.50 13.97
N ILE A 42 -4.04 -12.70 15.02
CA ILE A 42 -3.08 -11.59 15.00
C ILE A 42 -1.64 -12.05 14.68
N ASP A 43 -1.29 -13.29 14.97
CA ASP A 43 0.02 -13.83 14.61
C ASP A 43 0.09 -14.28 13.15
N ALA A 44 -0.95 -14.98 12.67
CA ALA A 44 -0.93 -15.59 11.35
C ALA A 44 -1.07 -14.54 10.23
N PHE A 45 -2.03 -13.63 10.34
CA PHE A 45 -2.34 -12.71 9.23
C PHE A 45 -1.24 -11.69 8.92
N PRO A 46 -0.74 -10.90 9.88
CA PRO A 46 0.41 -10.04 9.65
C PRO A 46 1.66 -10.78 9.16
N GLN A 47 1.89 -12.02 9.63
CA GLN A 47 2.98 -12.85 9.13
C GLN A 47 2.81 -13.20 7.65
N ARG A 48 1.60 -13.63 7.23
CA ARG A 48 1.28 -13.93 5.83
C ARG A 48 1.40 -12.69 4.95
N MET A 49 0.92 -11.54 5.41
CA MET A 49 1.06 -10.27 4.67
C MET A 49 2.53 -9.85 4.54
N ALA A 50 3.34 -9.99 5.60
CA ALA A 50 4.77 -9.73 5.52
C ALA A 50 5.48 -10.66 4.53
N GLN A 51 5.09 -11.95 4.49
CA GLN A 51 5.60 -12.92 3.52
C GLN A 51 5.22 -12.56 2.08
N LEU A 52 3.97 -12.13 1.85
CA LEU A 52 3.52 -11.66 0.53
C LEU A 52 4.35 -10.47 0.08
N HIS A 53 4.43 -9.41 0.90
CA HIS A 53 5.15 -8.18 0.54
C HIS A 53 6.64 -8.41 0.30
N ARG A 54 7.27 -9.39 0.98
CA ARG A 54 8.68 -9.74 0.75
C ARG A 54 8.92 -10.57 -0.51
N SER A 55 7.97 -11.42 -0.89
CA SER A 55 8.18 -12.41 -1.96
C SER A 55 7.62 -11.99 -3.32
N ALA A 56 6.53 -11.22 -3.34
CA ALA A 56 5.93 -10.72 -4.56
C ALA A 56 6.41 -9.28 -4.82
N THR A 57 7.48 -9.14 -5.60
CA THR A 57 8.08 -7.83 -5.94
C THR A 57 7.86 -7.49 -7.40
N SER A 58 7.92 -6.19 -7.74
CA SER A 58 7.79 -5.74 -9.13
C SER A 58 8.81 -6.43 -10.06
N PRO A 59 8.40 -6.95 -11.23
CA PRO A 59 9.30 -7.66 -12.15
C PRO A 59 10.47 -6.82 -12.67
N ASP A 60 10.29 -5.51 -12.79
CA ASP A 60 11.28 -4.58 -13.32
C ASP A 60 11.75 -3.53 -12.31
N GLY A 61 11.33 -3.68 -11.04
CA GLY A 61 11.72 -2.78 -9.96
C GLY A 61 10.99 -1.44 -9.93
N ARG A 62 9.97 -1.22 -10.78
CA ARG A 62 9.17 0.02 -10.79
C ARG A 62 7.91 -0.08 -9.93
N PHE A 63 7.42 1.06 -9.46
CA PHE A 63 6.13 1.19 -8.78
C PHE A 63 5.02 1.40 -9.80
N GLY A 64 3.86 0.79 -9.58
CA GLY A 64 2.83 0.79 -10.59
C GLY A 64 1.99 -0.46 -10.66
N PHE A 65 1.19 -0.54 -11.72
CA PHE A 65 0.52 -1.77 -12.12
C PHE A 65 0.29 -1.74 -13.63
N PHE A 66 0.13 -2.92 -14.22
CA PHE A 66 0.03 -3.07 -15.67
C PHE A 66 -1.35 -2.65 -16.21
N GLU A 67 -2.39 -2.67 -15.37
CA GLU A 67 -3.74 -2.22 -15.69
C GLU A 67 -4.25 -1.25 -14.61
N PRO A 68 -5.22 -0.38 -14.94
CA PRO A 68 -5.98 0.33 -13.93
C PRO A 68 -6.71 -0.64 -13.00
N THR A 69 -6.71 -0.36 -11.70
CA THR A 69 -7.58 -1.06 -10.74
C THR A 69 -8.73 -0.17 -10.31
N CYS A 70 -9.68 -0.73 -9.57
CA CYS A 70 -10.78 0.01 -8.99
C CYS A 70 -10.77 -0.15 -7.48
N HIS A 71 -10.86 0.96 -6.76
CA HIS A 71 -11.13 0.97 -5.34
C HIS A 71 -12.60 1.40 -5.17
N GLY A 72 -13.47 0.44 -4.83
CA GLY A 72 -14.90 0.59 -5.04
C GLY A 72 -15.22 0.86 -6.52
N HIS A 73 -15.91 1.97 -6.82
CA HIS A 73 -16.17 2.40 -8.19
C HIS A 73 -15.18 3.46 -8.70
N THR A 74 -14.11 3.76 -7.95
CA THR A 74 -13.11 4.77 -8.32
C THR A 74 -11.96 4.12 -9.07
N PRO A 75 -11.76 4.41 -10.36
CA PRO A 75 -10.63 3.87 -11.11
C PRO A 75 -9.32 4.56 -10.70
N ILE A 76 -8.29 3.75 -10.44
CA ILE A 76 -6.93 4.19 -10.18
C ILE A 76 -6.06 3.78 -11.35
N ASP A 77 -5.64 4.78 -12.14
CA ASP A 77 -4.59 4.61 -13.12
C ASP A 77 -3.23 4.69 -12.42
N HIS A 78 -2.50 3.56 -12.42
CA HIS A 78 -1.26 3.43 -11.69
C HIS A 78 -0.05 3.93 -12.49
N GLY A 79 -0.05 3.73 -13.81
CA GLY A 79 1.14 3.87 -14.65
C GLY A 79 2.36 3.13 -14.09
N TRP A 80 3.55 3.48 -14.60
CA TRP A 80 4.84 3.01 -14.06
C TRP A 80 5.73 4.18 -13.67
N HIS A 81 6.37 4.09 -12.51
CA HIS A 81 7.19 5.13 -11.93
C HIS A 81 8.47 4.53 -11.32
N GLU A 82 9.58 5.25 -11.45
CA GLU A 82 10.90 4.82 -10.95
C GLU A 82 11.06 5.02 -9.44
N THR A 83 10.32 5.94 -8.83
CA THR A 83 10.39 6.24 -7.40
C THR A 83 9.02 6.18 -6.75
N TRP A 84 8.99 5.83 -5.47
CA TRP A 84 7.75 5.77 -4.71
C TRP A 84 7.15 7.15 -4.49
N GLU A 85 7.99 8.17 -4.26
CA GLU A 85 7.55 9.56 -4.15
C GLU A 85 6.76 9.99 -5.41
N ALA A 86 7.30 9.71 -6.60
CA ALA A 86 6.67 10.08 -7.86
C ALA A 86 5.34 9.36 -8.07
N TYR A 87 5.31 8.04 -7.84
CA TYR A 87 4.10 7.23 -7.92
C TYR A 87 3.00 7.75 -6.97
N PHE A 88 3.36 7.93 -5.69
CA PHE A 88 2.40 8.34 -4.66
C PHE A 88 1.87 9.74 -4.96
N ALA A 89 2.74 10.70 -5.31
CA ALA A 89 2.32 12.06 -5.65
C ALA A 89 1.41 12.10 -6.88
N SER A 90 1.80 11.42 -7.97
CA SER A 90 1.06 11.39 -9.23
C SER A 90 -0.36 10.86 -9.04
N THR A 91 -0.47 9.67 -8.43
CA THR A 91 -1.77 9.03 -8.22
C THR A 91 -2.61 9.76 -7.16
N THR A 92 -2.00 10.38 -6.14
CA THR A 92 -2.73 11.16 -5.13
C THR A 92 -3.30 12.45 -5.72
N ARG A 93 -2.59 13.13 -6.63
CA ARG A 93 -3.15 14.29 -7.36
C ARG A 93 -4.40 13.90 -8.13
N ARG A 94 -4.38 12.74 -8.77
CA ARG A 94 -5.54 12.23 -9.51
C ARG A 94 -6.72 11.97 -8.56
N LEU A 95 -6.47 11.39 -7.39
CA LEU A 95 -7.52 11.19 -6.38
C LEU A 95 -8.12 12.52 -5.88
N PHE A 96 -7.32 13.56 -5.66
CA PHE A 96 -7.88 14.88 -5.33
C PHE A 96 -8.76 15.45 -6.45
N GLN A 97 -8.39 15.25 -7.73
CA GLN A 97 -9.25 15.66 -8.84
C GLN A 97 -10.60 14.93 -8.80
N TRP A 98 -10.59 13.62 -8.52
CA TRP A 98 -11.82 12.83 -8.37
C TRP A 98 -12.64 13.27 -7.15
N GLU A 99 -12.00 13.55 -6.02
CA GLU A 99 -12.66 14.02 -4.80
C GLU A 99 -13.34 15.36 -5.04
N GLN A 100 -12.65 16.34 -5.63
CA GLN A 100 -13.24 17.65 -5.93
C GLN A 100 -14.35 17.56 -6.98
N ALA A 101 -14.28 16.60 -7.91
CA ALA A 101 -15.35 16.34 -8.88
C ALA A 101 -16.57 15.68 -8.23
N ALA A 102 -16.38 14.79 -7.26
CA ALA A 102 -17.45 14.09 -6.56
C ALA A 102 -18.14 14.96 -5.49
N GLN A 103 -17.36 15.75 -4.75
CA GLN A 103 -17.78 16.52 -3.57
C GLN A 103 -17.90 18.04 -3.81
N GLY A 104 -17.51 18.52 -4.98
CA GLY A 104 -17.40 19.95 -5.28
C GLY A 104 -16.16 20.61 -4.67
N PRO A 105 -15.83 21.85 -5.08
CA PRO A 105 -14.62 22.55 -4.63
C PRO A 105 -14.63 22.86 -3.13
N ASN A 106 -13.48 22.75 -2.47
CA ASN A 106 -13.33 23.11 -1.05
C ASN A 106 -12.02 23.90 -0.81
N GLN A 107 -12.14 25.09 -0.21
CA GLN A 107 -11.00 26.00 -0.05
C GLN A 107 -9.94 25.47 0.92
N ASP A 108 -10.33 24.80 2.02
CA ASP A 108 -9.35 24.23 2.96
C ASP A 108 -8.47 23.17 2.27
N ILE A 109 -9.07 22.30 1.44
CA ILE A 109 -8.30 21.32 0.66
C ILE A 109 -7.36 22.05 -0.30
N LEU A 110 -7.86 23.03 -1.07
CA LEU A 110 -7.07 23.77 -2.05
C LEU A 110 -5.86 24.48 -1.42
N ASP A 111 -6.05 25.12 -0.26
CA ASP A 111 -5.00 25.82 0.47
C ASP A 111 -3.94 24.85 1.03
N LEU A 112 -4.35 23.63 1.41
CA LEU A 112 -3.46 22.60 1.93
C LEU A 112 -2.76 21.79 0.83
N MET A 113 -3.26 21.78 -0.40
CA MET A 113 -2.71 20.96 -1.48
C MET A 113 -1.26 21.32 -1.80
N GLU A 114 -0.95 22.61 -1.99
CA GLU A 114 0.41 23.04 -2.32
C GLU A 114 1.44 22.54 -1.28
N PRO A 115 1.33 22.88 0.03
CA PRO A 115 2.30 22.45 1.01
C PRO A 115 2.28 20.93 1.24
N PHE A 116 1.14 20.25 1.03
CA PHE A 116 1.08 18.79 1.11
C PHE A 116 1.94 18.14 0.02
N PHE A 117 1.90 18.65 -1.22
CA PHE A 117 2.69 18.12 -2.32
C PHE A 117 4.13 18.62 -2.36
N SER A 118 4.41 19.86 -1.94
CA SER A 118 5.76 20.44 -2.00
C SER A 118 6.60 20.13 -0.76
N ASN A 119 5.97 20.00 0.41
CA ASN A 119 6.68 19.80 1.68
C ASN A 119 6.47 18.40 2.26
N VAL A 120 5.22 18.02 2.53
CA VAL A 120 4.90 16.78 3.29
C VAL A 120 5.33 15.52 2.55
N ILE A 121 4.89 15.35 1.30
CA ILE A 121 5.18 14.15 0.52
C ILE A 121 6.70 13.97 0.32
N PRO A 122 7.46 14.97 -0.17
CA PRO A 122 8.91 14.87 -0.28
C PRO A 122 9.60 14.60 1.05
N ARG A 123 9.18 15.26 2.13
CA ARG A 123 9.77 15.07 3.46
C ARG A 123 9.67 13.62 3.94
N LEU A 124 8.53 12.98 3.72
CA LEU A 124 8.25 11.65 4.26
C LEU A 124 8.66 10.51 3.33
N LEU A 125 8.63 10.73 2.01
CA LEU A 125 8.84 9.65 1.03
C LEU A 125 10.23 9.68 0.40
N ARG A 126 10.80 10.87 0.13
CA ARG A 126 12.13 10.96 -0.50
C ARG A 126 13.23 10.28 0.31
N PRO A 127 13.28 10.39 1.66
CA PRO A 127 14.29 9.69 2.45
C PRO A 127 14.29 8.17 2.30
N LEU A 128 13.20 7.55 1.84
CA LEU A 128 13.17 6.09 1.62
C LEU A 128 14.17 5.64 0.54
N GLU A 129 14.52 6.54 -0.38
CA GLU A 129 15.28 6.25 -1.61
C GLU A 129 16.51 7.15 -1.78
N THR A 130 16.92 7.89 -0.73
CA THR A 130 18.11 8.77 -0.74
C THR A 130 19.13 8.37 0.32
N ASP A 131 20.34 8.97 0.25
CA ASP A 131 21.46 8.68 1.15
C ASP A 131 21.83 7.17 1.16
N GLY A 132 21.80 6.53 -0.01
CA GLY A 132 22.12 5.11 -0.18
C GLY A 132 21.01 4.14 0.24
N ARG A 133 19.83 4.65 0.64
CA ARG A 133 18.64 3.83 0.91
C ARG A 133 17.90 3.53 -0.38
N SER A 134 17.18 2.42 -0.35
CA SER A 134 16.22 2.04 -1.37
C SER A 134 15.14 1.18 -0.74
N ILE A 135 13.98 1.17 -1.37
CA ILE A 135 12.88 0.26 -1.04
C ILE A 135 12.56 -0.60 -2.25
N THR A 136 12.02 -1.79 -2.01
CA THR A 136 11.58 -2.69 -3.07
C THR A 136 10.07 -2.51 -3.27
N PRO A 137 9.58 -2.30 -4.51
CA PRO A 137 8.15 -2.29 -4.78
C PRO A 137 7.55 -3.68 -4.50
N SER A 138 6.72 -3.76 -3.47
CA SER A 138 6.00 -4.95 -3.04
C SER A 138 4.61 -4.97 -3.66
N LEU A 139 4.15 -6.15 -4.09
CA LEU A 139 2.75 -6.35 -4.44
C LEU A 139 1.92 -6.19 -3.17
N ILE A 140 1.00 -5.24 -3.19
CA ILE A 140 0.04 -4.98 -2.13
C ILE A 140 -1.37 -5.40 -2.56
N HIS A 141 -2.25 -5.62 -1.60
CA HIS A 141 -3.68 -5.82 -1.80
C HIS A 141 -4.36 -4.51 -2.23
N GLY A 142 -4.02 -3.38 -1.59
CA GLY A 142 -4.47 -2.03 -1.99
C GLY A 142 -5.86 -1.61 -1.50
N ASP A 143 -6.61 -2.54 -0.92
CA ASP A 143 -7.88 -2.29 -0.21
C ASP A 143 -8.04 -3.23 1.01
N LEU A 144 -7.01 -3.40 1.83
CA LEU A 144 -7.00 -4.42 2.89
C LEU A 144 -7.55 -3.91 4.23
N TRP A 145 -8.84 -3.68 4.32
CA TRP A 145 -9.53 -3.40 5.58
C TRP A 145 -10.18 -4.65 6.16
N HIS A 146 -10.72 -4.58 7.39
CA HIS A 146 -11.33 -5.73 8.07
C HIS A 146 -12.47 -6.41 7.29
N GLY A 147 -13.15 -5.70 6.39
CA GLY A 147 -14.17 -6.27 5.52
C GLY A 147 -13.63 -7.14 4.37
N ASN A 148 -12.35 -7.00 4.02
CA ASN A 148 -11.69 -7.69 2.91
C ASN A 148 -10.73 -8.79 3.37
N VAL A 149 -10.91 -9.27 4.59
CA VAL A 149 -10.12 -10.34 5.18
C VAL A 149 -11.00 -11.24 6.04
N ALA A 150 -10.75 -12.54 5.99
CA ALA A 150 -11.39 -13.51 6.87
C ALA A 150 -10.46 -14.70 7.15
N THR A 151 -10.91 -15.62 8.00
CA THR A 151 -10.27 -16.92 8.19
C THR A 151 -11.04 -18.00 7.44
N ASP A 152 -10.35 -18.76 6.59
CA ASP A 152 -10.93 -19.93 5.91
C ASP A 152 -11.28 -21.00 6.95
N ALA A 153 -12.55 -21.41 6.99
CA ALA A 153 -13.07 -22.30 8.02
C ALA A 153 -12.45 -23.70 7.99
N ASP A 154 -12.01 -24.16 6.81
CA ASP A 154 -11.45 -25.50 6.63
C ASP A 154 -9.97 -25.55 6.99
N THR A 155 -9.21 -24.53 6.56
CA THR A 155 -7.74 -24.48 6.71
C THR A 155 -7.27 -23.68 7.92
N GLN A 156 -8.14 -22.85 8.48
CA GLN A 156 -7.84 -21.87 9.54
C GLN A 156 -6.78 -20.83 9.12
N GLU A 157 -6.49 -20.70 7.82
CA GLU A 157 -5.55 -19.73 7.28
C GLU A 157 -6.27 -18.42 6.90
N PRO A 158 -5.57 -17.27 6.96
CA PRO A 158 -6.11 -16.01 6.48
C PRO A 158 -6.40 -16.05 4.97
N VAL A 159 -7.53 -15.48 4.58
CA VAL A 159 -7.91 -15.23 3.18
C VAL A 159 -8.19 -13.74 3.01
N ILE A 160 -7.65 -13.17 1.93
CA ILE A 160 -7.89 -11.79 1.49
C ILE A 160 -8.63 -11.81 0.16
N PHE A 161 -9.50 -10.84 -0.08
CA PHE A 161 -10.37 -10.76 -1.26
C PHE A 161 -10.71 -9.31 -1.61
N ASP A 162 -11.24 -9.09 -2.81
CA ASP A 162 -11.59 -7.77 -3.34
C ASP A 162 -10.39 -6.80 -3.44
N ALA A 163 -9.30 -7.30 -4.03
CA ALA A 163 -8.05 -6.56 -4.17
C ALA A 163 -8.10 -5.42 -5.20
N ALA A 164 -7.46 -4.31 -4.86
CA ALA A 164 -7.11 -3.19 -5.73
C ALA A 164 -5.57 -3.11 -5.88
N SER A 165 -4.98 -4.22 -6.34
CA SER A 165 -3.55 -4.46 -6.24
C SER A 165 -2.67 -3.53 -7.06
N SER A 166 -1.49 -3.22 -6.51
CA SER A 166 -0.41 -2.54 -7.23
C SER A 166 0.95 -2.88 -6.61
N TYR A 167 2.04 -2.56 -7.30
CA TYR A 167 3.39 -2.58 -6.74
C TYR A 167 3.68 -1.24 -6.06
N ALA A 168 3.85 -1.28 -4.75
CA ALA A 168 3.92 -0.10 -3.88
C ALA A 168 4.98 -0.27 -2.78
N HIS A 169 5.23 0.80 -2.01
CA HIS A 169 5.91 0.64 -0.73
C HIS A 169 5.03 -0.21 0.21
N ASN A 170 5.59 -1.26 0.81
CA ASN A 170 4.84 -2.22 1.63
C ASN A 170 4.09 -1.58 2.82
N GLU A 171 4.63 -0.51 3.43
CA GLU A 171 3.97 0.21 4.52
C GLU A 171 2.69 0.95 4.09
N TYR A 172 2.49 1.16 2.78
CA TYR A 172 1.28 1.80 2.24
C TYR A 172 0.02 1.00 2.57
N GLU A 173 0.07 -0.33 2.51
CA GLU A 173 -1.06 -1.22 2.89
C GLU A 173 -1.53 -0.97 4.32
N LEU A 174 -0.61 -0.64 5.23
CA LEU A 174 -0.92 -0.44 6.64
C LEU A 174 -1.66 0.87 6.89
N GLY A 175 -1.76 1.77 5.90
CA GLY A 175 -2.43 3.06 6.02
C GLY A 175 -3.91 2.91 6.39
N VAL A 176 -4.62 1.99 5.73
CA VAL A 176 -6.04 1.73 6.03
C VAL A 176 -6.24 1.15 7.43
N TRP A 177 -5.25 0.44 7.99
CA TRP A 177 -5.33 -0.11 9.36
C TRP A 177 -5.25 0.98 10.43
N ARG A 178 -4.79 2.19 10.10
CA ARG A 178 -4.81 3.35 11.01
C ARG A 178 -6.21 3.90 11.23
N GLN A 179 -7.13 3.67 10.31
CA GLN A 179 -8.43 4.31 10.35
C GLN A 179 -9.20 3.93 11.63
N PRO A 180 -9.90 4.89 12.26
CA PRO A 180 -10.61 4.64 13.51
C PRO A 180 -11.74 3.63 13.34
N TRP A 181 -12.29 3.53 12.12
CA TRP A 181 -13.34 2.58 11.76
C TRP A 181 -12.80 1.17 11.43
N ASN A 182 -11.47 0.98 11.34
CA ASN A 182 -10.90 -0.29 10.91
C ASN A 182 -10.41 -1.14 12.09
N GLU A 183 -10.89 -2.39 12.16
CA GLU A 183 -10.59 -3.30 13.27
C GLU A 183 -9.16 -3.89 13.24
N LEU A 184 -8.47 -3.87 12.10
CA LEU A 184 -7.07 -4.34 12.02
C LEU A 184 -6.11 -3.46 12.85
N GLY A 185 -6.42 -2.17 13.05
CA GLY A 185 -5.88 -1.36 14.16
C GLY A 185 -4.36 -1.36 14.39
N ALA A 186 -3.95 -0.85 15.56
CA ALA A 186 -2.54 -0.68 15.92
C ALA A 186 -1.83 -2.02 16.22
N ALA A 187 -2.56 -2.99 16.76
CA ALA A 187 -2.00 -4.28 17.16
C ALA A 187 -1.52 -5.09 15.94
N TYR A 188 -2.29 -5.12 14.84
CA TYR A 188 -1.85 -5.82 13.63
C TYR A 188 -0.71 -5.07 12.92
N ARG A 189 -0.68 -3.73 12.94
CA ARG A 189 0.46 -2.96 12.41
C ARG A 189 1.74 -3.26 13.17
N ALA A 190 1.69 -3.23 14.51
CA ALA A 190 2.84 -3.58 15.34
C ALA A 190 3.31 -5.01 15.06
N ARG A 191 2.38 -5.96 14.96
CA ARG A 191 2.68 -7.35 14.69
C ARG A 191 3.24 -7.58 13.29
N TYR A 192 2.77 -6.85 12.29
CA TYR A 192 3.35 -6.85 10.94
C TYR A 192 4.82 -6.42 10.98
N HIS A 193 5.14 -5.37 11.75
CA HIS A 193 6.50 -4.85 11.85
C HIS A 193 7.50 -5.76 12.58
N GLU A 194 7.02 -6.73 13.37
CA GLU A 194 7.87 -7.81 13.89
C GLU A 194 8.36 -8.76 12.77
N PHE A 195 7.58 -8.91 11.70
CA PHE A 195 7.93 -9.75 10.55
C PHE A 195 8.51 -8.97 9.36
N PHE A 196 8.18 -7.69 9.23
CA PHE A 196 8.76 -6.77 8.24
C PHE A 196 9.12 -5.43 8.92
N PRO A 197 10.38 -5.28 9.38
CA PRO A 197 10.82 -4.09 10.10
C PRO A 197 10.53 -2.79 9.33
N PRO A 198 10.21 -1.69 10.03
CA PRO A 198 9.95 -0.41 9.39
C PRO A 198 11.11 0.05 8.50
N SER A 199 10.75 0.71 7.39
CA SER A 199 11.68 1.33 6.46
C SER A 199 12.41 2.50 7.14
N LEU A 200 13.68 2.72 6.79
CA LEU A 200 14.46 3.85 7.28
C LEU A 200 14.04 5.16 6.59
N PRO A 201 13.94 6.30 7.29
CA PRO A 201 14.14 6.47 8.74
C PRO A 201 13.00 5.87 9.55
N VAL A 202 13.31 5.15 10.62
CA VAL A 202 12.29 4.46 11.44
C VAL A 202 11.42 5.46 12.20
N GLU A 203 12.00 6.59 12.60
CA GLU A 203 11.31 7.69 13.27
C GLU A 203 10.17 8.29 12.43
N ASP A 204 10.25 8.19 11.10
CA ASP A 204 9.22 8.69 10.19
C ASP A 204 8.10 7.66 9.93
N CYS A 205 8.20 6.43 10.43
CA CYS A 205 7.24 5.35 10.13
C CYS A 205 5.79 5.72 10.50
N ASP A 206 5.57 6.29 11.69
CA ASP A 206 4.22 6.68 12.13
C ASP A 206 3.64 7.78 11.21
N ASP A 207 4.46 8.76 10.82
CA ASP A 207 4.04 9.87 9.97
C ASP A 207 3.82 9.43 8.51
N ARG A 208 4.65 8.53 7.98
CA ARG A 208 4.40 7.88 6.67
C ARG A 208 3.07 7.14 6.68
N ASN A 209 2.80 6.37 7.74
CA ASN A 209 1.53 5.68 7.87
C ASN A 209 0.34 6.65 8.00
N ALA A 210 0.50 7.81 8.65
CA ALA A 210 -0.51 8.87 8.66
C ALA A 210 -0.71 9.52 7.27
N LEU A 211 0.36 9.70 6.50
CA LEU A 211 0.30 10.15 5.10
C LEU A 211 -0.48 9.15 4.25
N TYR A 212 -0.21 7.85 4.41
CA TYR A 212 -0.94 6.78 3.70
C TYR A 212 -2.41 6.70 4.11
N ALA A 213 -2.73 6.86 5.40
CA ALA A 213 -4.11 6.95 5.86
C ALA A 213 -4.85 8.19 5.32
N THR A 214 -4.14 9.31 5.12
CA THR A 214 -4.74 10.50 4.48
C THR A 214 -5.25 10.18 3.09
N ARG A 215 -4.53 9.34 2.32
CA ARG A 215 -4.98 8.89 1.00
C ARG A 215 -6.25 8.04 1.05
N VAL A 216 -6.39 7.21 2.09
CA VAL A 216 -7.64 6.47 2.35
C VAL A 216 -8.79 7.45 2.61
N ASN A 217 -8.59 8.53 3.38
CA ASN A 217 -9.63 9.55 3.57
C ASN A 217 -10.05 10.23 2.25
N ILE A 218 -9.15 10.38 1.26
CA ILE A 218 -9.52 10.88 -0.07
C ILE A 218 -10.47 9.91 -0.76
N LEU A 219 -10.14 8.60 -0.73
CA LEU A 219 -10.97 7.56 -1.32
C LEU A 219 -12.34 7.46 -0.63
N ASP A 220 -12.37 7.47 0.69
CA ASP A 220 -13.61 7.43 1.46
C ASP A 220 -14.48 8.67 1.15
N SER A 221 -13.87 9.87 1.06
CA SER A 221 -14.58 11.09 0.67
C SER A 221 -15.18 11.00 -0.74
N ILE A 222 -14.52 10.31 -1.68
CA ILE A 222 -15.07 10.05 -3.02
C ILE A 222 -16.27 9.10 -2.96
N LEU A 223 -16.14 8.00 -2.21
CA LEU A 223 -17.11 6.90 -2.21
C LEU A 223 -18.37 7.22 -1.40
N TYR A 224 -18.21 7.86 -0.24
CA TYR A 224 -19.29 8.13 0.72
C TYR A 224 -19.73 9.58 0.66
N ARG A 225 -20.28 9.96 -0.48
CA ARG A 225 -20.62 11.37 -0.81
C ARG A 225 -21.56 12.04 0.18
N ASP A 226 -22.45 11.25 0.75
CA ASP A 226 -23.50 11.70 1.66
C ASP A 226 -23.03 11.73 3.13
N ASP A 227 -21.80 11.30 3.41
CA ASP A 227 -21.17 11.32 4.73
C ASP A 227 -19.99 12.32 4.72
N ASP A 228 -20.20 13.48 5.34
CA ASP A 228 -19.22 14.56 5.35
C ASP A 228 -18.04 14.31 6.32
N GLU A 229 -18.13 13.29 7.18
CA GLU A 229 -17.10 12.99 8.19
C GLU A 229 -15.80 12.56 7.52
N TYR A 230 -15.85 11.80 6.43
CA TYR A 230 -14.64 11.41 5.68
C TYR A 230 -13.90 12.60 5.08
N ARG A 231 -14.65 13.60 4.59
CA ARG A 231 -14.07 14.83 4.06
C ARG A 231 -13.46 15.70 5.17
N LYS A 232 -14.10 15.76 6.33
CA LYS A 232 -13.54 16.43 7.52
C LYS A 232 -12.26 15.73 8.00
N MET A 233 -12.25 14.40 8.04
CA MET A 233 -11.07 13.59 8.36
C MET A 233 -9.93 13.81 7.37
N LEU A 234 -10.22 13.95 6.07
CA LEU A 234 -9.23 14.31 5.05
C LEU A 234 -8.57 15.67 5.37
N ILE A 235 -9.39 16.71 5.57
CA ILE A 235 -8.91 18.07 5.85
C ILE A 235 -8.08 18.09 7.14
N ALA A 236 -8.54 17.44 8.20
CA ALA A 236 -7.84 17.37 9.48
C ALA A 236 -6.47 16.66 9.35
N SER A 237 -6.42 15.54 8.64
CA SER A 237 -5.18 14.80 8.40
C SER A 237 -4.17 15.60 7.57
N MET A 238 -4.63 16.26 6.49
CA MET A 238 -3.77 17.13 5.68
C MET A 238 -3.21 18.28 6.50
N ARG A 239 -4.08 18.99 7.26
CA ARG A 239 -3.70 20.13 8.08
C ARG A 239 -2.63 19.75 9.10
N ARG A 240 -2.84 18.64 9.84
CA ARG A 240 -1.87 18.12 10.81
C ARG A 240 -0.50 17.86 10.18
N LEU A 241 -0.47 17.24 9.00
CA LEU A 241 0.79 16.91 8.34
C LEU A 241 1.50 18.16 7.81
N VAL A 242 0.75 19.09 7.21
CA VAL A 242 1.29 20.37 6.71
C VAL A 242 1.88 21.20 7.85
N GLU A 243 1.16 21.30 8.99
CA GLU A 243 1.64 22.01 10.17
C GLU A 243 2.88 21.36 10.80
N LYS A 244 2.99 20.03 10.73
CA LYS A 244 4.13 19.29 11.29
C LYS A 244 5.40 19.38 10.43
N PHE A 245 5.26 19.52 9.11
CA PHE A 245 6.38 19.51 8.16
C PHE A 245 6.47 20.77 7.29
N PRO A 246 6.52 21.98 7.88
CA PRO A 246 6.43 23.24 7.13
C PRO A 246 7.64 23.50 6.21
N GLY A 247 8.86 23.09 6.58
CA GLY A 247 10.05 23.25 5.74
C GLY A 247 10.42 22.05 4.88
N GLY A 248 9.56 21.02 4.85
CA GLY A 248 9.66 19.91 3.91
C GLY A 248 10.98 19.12 3.98
N TYR A 249 11.38 18.58 2.83
CA TYR A 249 12.59 17.77 2.70
C TYR A 249 13.87 18.58 2.91
N GLU A 250 13.92 19.82 2.42
CA GLU A 250 15.13 20.65 2.49
C GLU A 250 15.51 21.01 3.93
N GLU A 251 14.52 21.37 4.77
CA GLU A 251 14.77 21.61 6.19
C GLU A 251 15.27 20.35 6.91
N TRP A 252 14.68 19.19 6.60
CA TRP A 252 15.12 17.92 7.17
C TRP A 252 16.54 17.56 6.72
N LYS A 253 16.84 17.71 5.43
CA LYS A 253 18.16 17.39 4.88
C LYS A 253 19.25 18.28 5.48
N GLY A 254 18.99 19.58 5.62
CA GLY A 254 19.89 20.50 6.31
C GLY A 254 20.20 20.05 7.74
N LYS A 255 19.19 19.63 8.51
CA LYS A 255 19.40 19.09 9.87
C LYS A 255 20.23 17.81 9.88
N GLN A 256 20.04 16.91 8.91
CA GLN A 256 20.83 15.68 8.80
C GLN A 256 22.30 15.98 8.49
N ASP A 257 22.53 16.90 7.55
CA ASP A 257 23.89 17.27 7.15
C ASP A 257 24.63 17.98 8.30
N ASP A 258 23.93 18.84 9.07
CA ASP A 258 24.47 19.45 10.29
C ASP A 258 24.85 18.41 11.36
N LEU A 259 24.03 17.36 11.55
CA LEU A 259 24.35 16.27 12.48
C LEU A 259 25.58 15.47 12.03
N LEU A 260 25.73 15.23 10.73
CA LEU A 260 26.91 14.56 10.16
C LEU A 260 28.18 15.38 10.34
N ILE A 261 28.09 16.71 10.15
CA ILE A 261 29.21 17.63 10.39
C ILE A 261 29.59 17.65 11.88
N ASN A 262 28.60 17.77 12.77
CA ASN A 262 28.81 17.91 14.21
C ASN A 262 29.22 16.59 14.91
N SER A 263 28.94 15.43 14.31
CA SER A 263 29.38 14.12 14.82
C SER A 263 30.85 13.80 14.53
N GLY A 264 31.60 14.70 13.89
CA GLY A 264 33.05 14.59 13.69
C GLY A 264 33.48 13.68 12.53
N TYR A 265 32.54 13.08 11.80
CA TYR A 265 32.84 12.30 10.59
C TYR A 265 33.13 13.18 9.35
N GLY A 266 32.80 14.47 9.40
CA GLY A 266 33.00 15.44 8.30
C GLY A 266 34.33 16.22 8.35
N GLN A 267 35.16 16.06 9.38
CA GLN A 267 36.45 16.76 9.53
C GLN A 267 37.60 15.75 9.42
N GLY A 268 38.14 15.55 8.21
CA GLY A 268 39.50 14.98 8.04
C GLY A 268 39.68 13.86 7.02
N TRP A 269 39.41 14.10 5.74
CA TRP A 269 40.28 13.59 4.66
C TRP A 269 40.65 14.77 3.76
N ALA A 270 41.48 15.67 4.29
CA ALA A 270 42.27 16.52 3.42
C ALA A 270 43.21 15.60 2.65
N ALA A 271 43.18 15.68 1.33
CA ALA A 271 44.05 14.91 0.44
C ALA A 271 45.52 15.17 0.79
N SER A 272 46.13 14.29 1.58
CA SER A 272 47.58 14.13 1.63
C SER A 272 47.99 13.25 0.46
N SER A 273 48.98 13.72 -0.28
CA SER A 273 49.63 13.10 -1.44
C SER A 273 49.80 11.58 -1.33
N SER A 274 49.75 10.93 -2.50
CA SER A 274 49.74 9.48 -2.75
C SER A 274 51.01 8.70 -2.37
N GLU A 275 51.78 9.13 -1.39
CA GLU A 275 53.02 8.47 -0.97
C GLU A 275 53.11 8.54 0.55
N ASP A 276 52.54 7.52 1.20
CA ASP A 276 52.83 7.02 2.57
C ASP A 276 51.56 6.52 3.26
N MET A 277 51.17 5.29 2.93
CA MET A 277 50.21 4.50 3.71
C MET A 277 50.90 3.21 4.18
N PRO A 278 51.02 2.96 5.50
CA PRO A 278 51.54 1.69 5.99
C PRO A 278 50.57 0.54 5.68
N HIS A 279 51.12 -0.56 5.17
CA HIS A 279 50.44 -1.77 4.66
C HIS A 279 49.61 -2.59 5.69
N SER A 280 49.11 -1.99 6.77
CA SER A 280 48.33 -2.69 7.80
C SER A 280 46.84 -2.34 7.86
N TRP A 281 46.33 -1.46 6.99
CA TRP A 281 44.91 -1.02 7.03
C TRP A 281 44.04 -1.46 5.84
N ILE A 282 44.52 -2.35 4.96
CA ILE A 282 43.74 -2.89 3.83
C ILE A 282 42.87 -4.13 4.20
N CYS A 283 42.80 -4.52 5.49
CA CYS A 283 42.10 -5.75 5.88
C CYS A 283 40.73 -5.60 6.58
N CYS A 284 40.14 -4.41 6.70
CA CYS A 284 38.87 -4.24 7.45
C CYS A 284 37.64 -3.75 6.67
N PHE A 285 37.67 -3.64 5.34
CA PHE A 285 36.48 -3.24 4.55
C PHE A 285 36.03 -4.24 3.48
N LYS A 286 36.44 -5.52 3.59
CA LYS A 286 35.95 -6.61 2.70
C LYS A 286 35.42 -7.86 3.40
N TYR A 287 35.19 -7.82 4.71
CA TYR A 287 34.67 -8.98 5.46
C TYR A 287 33.48 -8.62 6.34
N THR A 288 32.36 -8.20 5.73
CA THR A 288 31.04 -8.28 6.38
C THR A 288 29.89 -8.46 5.39
N ILE A 289 30.11 -9.20 4.30
CA ILE A 289 29.02 -9.82 3.52
C ILE A 289 29.55 -11.17 3.04
N LYS A 290 29.54 -12.19 3.93
CA LYS A 290 29.57 -13.64 3.63
C LYS A 290 29.84 -14.43 4.92
N SER A 291 28.83 -14.58 5.76
CA SER A 291 28.81 -15.66 6.76
C SER A 291 27.45 -15.75 7.44
N ARG A 292 26.50 -16.42 6.76
CA ARG A 292 25.47 -17.30 7.35
C ARG A 292 24.55 -17.81 6.24
N CYS A 293 24.87 -18.99 5.71
CA CYS A 293 23.93 -19.99 5.17
C CYS A 293 24.75 -21.20 4.67
N PRO A 294 24.77 -22.34 5.38
CA PRO A 294 25.47 -23.54 4.97
C PRO A 294 24.54 -24.47 4.20
N TRP A 295 24.32 -24.20 2.91
CA TRP A 295 24.05 -25.23 1.90
C TRP A 295 24.35 -24.63 0.53
N MET A 296 25.47 -25.05 -0.07
CA MET A 296 25.72 -25.10 -1.51
C MET A 296 27.21 -25.43 -1.67
N ARG A 297 27.52 -26.71 -1.44
CA ARG A 297 28.62 -27.37 -2.15
C ARG A 297 27.95 -28.24 -3.20
N GLU A 298 28.11 -27.86 -4.47
CA GLU A 298 28.68 -28.72 -5.52
C GLU A 298 28.37 -28.13 -6.92
N GLY A 299 29.42 -27.98 -7.73
CA GLY A 299 29.32 -28.16 -9.19
C GLY A 299 29.22 -26.93 -10.10
N GLY A 300 30.37 -26.31 -10.38
CA GLY A 300 30.92 -25.97 -11.72
C GLY A 300 30.09 -25.26 -12.83
N PRO A 301 30.72 -24.42 -13.66
CA PRO A 301 30.03 -23.63 -14.69
C PRO A 301 29.77 -24.46 -15.95
N LYS A 302 28.56 -24.36 -16.52
CA LYS A 302 28.30 -24.73 -17.92
C LYS A 302 27.42 -23.69 -18.60
N THR A 303 27.91 -23.30 -19.76
CA THR A 303 27.42 -22.34 -20.74
C THR A 303 26.14 -22.78 -21.45
N LEU A 304 25.33 -21.78 -21.82
CA LEU A 304 24.39 -21.68 -22.95
C LEU A 304 24.27 -22.91 -23.89
N SER A 305 23.09 -23.52 -23.92
CA SER A 305 22.28 -23.71 -25.14
C SER A 305 20.89 -24.27 -24.80
N SER A 306 19.91 -23.82 -25.58
CA SER A 306 18.58 -24.39 -25.87
C SER A 306 18.11 -25.61 -25.06
N LEU A 307 16.89 -25.53 -24.50
CA LEU A 307 15.89 -26.60 -24.60
C LEU A 307 14.51 -26.07 -24.18
N GLU A 308 13.57 -26.26 -25.11
CA GLU A 308 12.11 -26.30 -24.89
C GLU A 308 11.78 -27.24 -23.72
N THR A 309 10.61 -27.06 -23.09
CA THR A 309 9.60 -28.12 -22.85
C THR A 309 8.59 -27.74 -21.75
N THR A 310 7.34 -27.56 -22.20
CA THR A 310 6.03 -27.80 -21.55
C THR A 310 5.79 -27.49 -20.08
N TRP A 311 4.78 -26.65 -19.86
CA TRP A 311 3.95 -26.65 -18.65
C TRP A 311 2.96 -27.82 -18.70
N ARG A 312 3.10 -28.78 -17.78
CA ARG A 312 2.02 -29.72 -17.43
C ARG A 312 1.33 -29.23 -16.16
N ILE A 313 0.05 -28.94 -16.30
CA ILE A 313 -0.93 -28.81 -15.21
C ILE A 313 -1.22 -30.22 -14.69
N HIS A 314 -1.12 -30.45 -13.38
CA HIS A 314 -1.76 -31.58 -12.72
C HIS A 314 -2.59 -31.09 -11.52
N ASN A 315 -3.90 -31.21 -11.72
CA ASN A 315 -5.05 -31.42 -10.83
C ASN A 315 -4.93 -31.05 -9.35
#